data_AF-A0A7W0GUN3-F1
#
_entry.id   AF-A0A7W0GUN3-F1
#
_cell.length_a   1.000
_cell.length_b   1.000
_cell.length_c   1.000
_cell.angle_alpha   90.00
_cell.angle_beta   90.00
_cell.angle_gamma   90.00
#
_symmetry.space_group_name_H-M   'P 1'
#
loop_
_entity.id
_entity.type
_entity.pdbx_description
1 polymer ?
#
loop_
_entity_poly.entity_id
_entity_poly.type
_entity_poly.pdbx_seq_one_letter_code
_entity_poly.pdbx_strand_id
1 'polypeptide(L)'
;MPRPTPFDLVFAPTAGERFPKIRAALAAARRDATDRDAFLMDREAVLLLRELRPDEGLGEGMDQLAALAHHAYVLWDAGLVTVEVPPEQLAGLLAPDPQAVEPGETPAAHYARFPERRIWARPIAGEPAEPLDGCFVHATLAGDLRVLGIFGLHPERMGFSVVEAEGPRPAPLAREDGTPLFSPTLPGGAAARLYSLVGGEELLELGWRISAGAVQWTR
;
A
#
# COMPACT_ATOMS: atom_id res chain seq x y z
N MET A 1 -18.63 -11.73 -5.72
CA MET A 1 -17.43 -12.11 -4.94
C MET A 1 -16.57 -10.87 -4.79
N PRO A 2 -15.96 -10.62 -3.62
CA PRO A 2 -15.04 -9.50 -3.44
C PRO A 2 -13.83 -9.65 -4.38
N ARG A 3 -13.29 -8.53 -4.86
CA ARG A 3 -12.07 -8.49 -5.68
C ARG A 3 -10.90 -9.05 -4.86
N PRO A 4 -10.03 -9.91 -5.42
CA PRO A 4 -8.90 -10.43 -4.66
C PRO A 4 -7.91 -9.31 -4.32
N THR A 5 -7.33 -9.37 -3.12
CA THR A 5 -6.21 -8.51 -2.71
C THR A 5 -4.88 -9.09 -3.18
N PRO A 6 -3.78 -8.33 -3.12
CA PRO A 6 -2.44 -8.86 -3.37
C PRO A 6 -2.06 -9.96 -2.38
N PHE A 7 -2.58 -9.89 -1.14
CA PHE A 7 -2.42 -10.97 -0.17
C PHE A 7 -3.03 -12.27 -0.68
N ASP A 8 -4.28 -12.20 -1.17
CA ASP A 8 -5.01 -13.37 -1.68
C ASP A 8 -4.29 -14.02 -2.88
N LEU A 9 -3.71 -13.19 -3.75
CA LEU A 9 -3.06 -13.65 -4.99
C LEU A 9 -1.67 -14.23 -4.77
N VAL A 10 -0.89 -13.67 -3.84
CA VAL A 10 0.54 -14.01 -3.69
C VAL A 10 0.82 -14.84 -2.44
N PHE A 11 0.16 -14.54 -1.32
CA PHE A 11 0.56 -15.06 -0.01
C PHE A 11 -0.42 -16.06 0.59
N ALA A 12 -1.70 -16.05 0.22
CA ALA A 12 -2.67 -17.01 0.75
C ALA A 12 -2.22 -18.49 0.67
N PRO A 13 -1.52 -18.96 -0.40
CA PRO A 13 -1.02 -20.34 -0.46
C PRO A 13 0.05 -20.69 0.57
N THR A 14 0.87 -19.72 1.00
CA THR A 14 2.08 -19.96 1.83
C THR A 14 1.97 -19.38 3.23
N ALA A 15 1.09 -18.40 3.46
CA ALA A 15 0.96 -17.65 4.71
C ALA A 15 0.66 -18.56 5.91
N GLY A 16 -0.23 -19.54 5.75
CA GLY A 16 -0.62 -20.46 6.82
C GLY A 16 0.54 -21.28 7.40
N GLU A 17 1.58 -21.55 6.61
CA GLU A 17 2.78 -22.28 7.04
C GLU A 17 3.92 -21.33 7.46
N ARG A 18 4.21 -20.31 6.65
CA ARG A 18 5.40 -19.47 6.80
C ARG A 18 5.23 -18.39 7.86
N PHE A 19 4.10 -17.69 7.87
CA PHE A 19 3.94 -16.48 8.69
C PHE A 19 3.93 -16.79 10.19
N PRO A 20 3.32 -17.89 10.68
CA PRO A 20 3.46 -18.28 12.08
C PRO A 20 4.91 -18.53 12.53
N LYS A 21 5.77 -19.06 11.64
CA LYS A 21 7.19 -19.31 11.93
C LYS A 21 7.96 -17.98 12.04
N ILE A 22 7.71 -17.05 11.13
CA ILE A 22 8.26 -15.68 11.16
C ILE A 22 7.85 -14.99 12.47
N ARG A 23 6.56 -15.03 12.83
CA ARG A 23 6.05 -14.44 14.08
C ARG A 23 6.72 -15.02 15.31
N ALA A 24 6.86 -16.34 15.38
CA ALA A 24 7.54 -17.00 16.49
C ALA A 24 9.01 -16.59 16.60
N ALA A 25 9.71 -16.45 15.46
CA ALA A 25 11.10 -16.04 15.42
C ALA A 25 11.30 -14.57 15.83
N LEU A 26 10.48 -13.64 15.33
CA LEU A 26 10.49 -12.24 15.72
C LEU A 26 10.19 -12.07 17.21
N ALA A 27 9.19 -12.79 17.73
CA ALA A 27 8.85 -12.78 19.15
C ALA A 27 10.00 -13.31 20.02
N ALA A 28 10.64 -14.42 19.62
CA ALA A 28 11.79 -14.98 20.33
C ALA A 28 12.99 -14.02 20.35
N ALA A 29 13.20 -13.28 19.26
CA ALA A 29 14.24 -12.26 19.14
C ALA A 29 13.86 -10.91 19.76
N ARG A 30 12.62 -10.76 20.26
CA ARG A 30 12.04 -9.49 20.75
C ARG A 30 12.17 -8.35 19.73
N ARG A 31 11.96 -8.68 18.45
CA ARG A 31 11.99 -7.75 17.34
C ARG A 31 10.58 -7.31 17.00
N ASP A 32 10.46 -6.05 16.61
CA ASP A 32 9.20 -5.53 16.11
C ASP A 32 8.91 -6.05 14.70
N ALA A 33 7.65 -6.41 14.46
CA ALA A 33 7.14 -6.86 13.18
C ALA A 33 6.98 -5.71 12.17
N THR A 34 6.74 -4.48 12.64
CA THR A 34 6.55 -3.32 11.77
C THR A 34 7.86 -2.74 11.22
N ASP A 35 8.99 -3.16 11.78
CA ASP A 35 10.34 -2.85 11.31
C ASP A 35 10.75 -3.80 10.16
N ARG A 36 10.89 -3.24 8.95
CA ARG A 36 11.25 -4.02 7.75
C ARG A 36 12.65 -4.62 7.87
N ASP A 37 13.60 -3.91 8.47
CA ASP A 37 14.97 -4.43 8.59
C ASP A 37 15.00 -5.59 9.58
N ALA A 38 14.27 -5.48 10.69
CA ALA A 38 14.12 -6.56 11.66
C ALA A 38 13.46 -7.81 11.04
N PHE A 39 12.44 -7.61 10.19
CA PHE A 39 11.81 -8.67 9.40
C PHE A 39 12.82 -9.33 8.44
N LEU A 40 13.62 -8.56 7.71
CA LEU A 40 14.61 -9.09 6.75
C LEU A 40 15.82 -9.77 7.42
N MET A 41 16.07 -9.52 8.71
CA MET A 41 17.05 -10.27 9.50
C MET A 41 16.54 -11.65 9.95
N ASP A 42 15.25 -11.98 9.75
CA ASP A 42 14.70 -13.29 10.09
C ASP A 42 14.95 -14.32 8.98
N ARG A 43 15.34 -15.53 9.37
CA ARG A 43 15.65 -16.61 8.42
C ARG A 43 14.41 -17.05 7.65
N GLU A 44 13.26 -17.17 8.30
CA GLU A 44 12.04 -17.65 7.66
C GLU A 44 11.49 -16.61 6.67
N ALA A 45 11.62 -15.32 7.00
CA ALA A 45 11.33 -14.22 6.06
C ALA A 45 12.23 -14.29 4.81
N VAL A 46 13.55 -14.50 4.98
CA VAL A 46 14.47 -14.66 3.85
C VAL A 46 14.15 -15.90 3.01
N LEU A 47 13.72 -17.00 3.64
CA LEU A 47 13.29 -18.21 2.91
C LEU A 47 12.03 -17.96 2.09
N LEU A 48 11.04 -17.27 2.66
CA LEU A 48 9.83 -16.84 1.94
C LEU A 48 10.19 -16.01 0.70
N LEU A 49 11.08 -15.03 0.83
CA LEU A 49 11.50 -14.19 -0.30
C LEU A 49 12.18 -15.00 -1.40
N ARG A 50 12.97 -16.02 -1.03
CA ARG A 50 13.61 -16.93 -2.00
C ARG A 50 12.58 -17.81 -2.72
N GLU A 51 11.51 -18.21 -2.04
CA GLU A 51 10.42 -19.01 -2.63
C GLU A 51 9.56 -18.19 -3.58
N LEU A 52 9.35 -16.90 -3.28
CA LEU A 52 8.56 -15.99 -4.10
C LEU A 52 9.37 -15.33 -5.23
N ARG A 53 10.70 -15.44 -5.18
CA ARG A 53 11.59 -14.78 -6.14
C ARG A 53 11.32 -15.29 -7.56
N PRO A 54 10.99 -14.41 -8.52
CA PRO A 54 10.96 -14.79 -9.93
C PRO A 54 12.37 -15.07 -10.44
N ASP A 55 12.51 -16.03 -11.36
CA ASP A 55 13.81 -16.51 -11.88
C ASP A 55 14.70 -15.39 -12.46
N GLU A 56 14.09 -14.30 -12.95
CA GLU A 56 14.78 -13.17 -13.60
C GLU A 56 14.91 -11.92 -12.71
N GLY A 57 14.37 -11.93 -11.48
CA GLY A 57 14.36 -10.76 -10.59
C GLY A 57 15.72 -10.46 -9.95
N LEU A 58 16.26 -9.27 -10.22
CA LEU A 58 17.48 -8.70 -9.60
C LEU A 58 17.27 -7.21 -9.27
N GLY A 59 17.97 -6.71 -8.24
CA GLY A 59 17.97 -5.28 -7.89
C GLY A 59 16.62 -4.79 -7.34
N GLU A 60 16.08 -3.72 -7.91
CA GLU A 60 14.84 -3.05 -7.46
C GLU A 60 13.63 -3.99 -7.34
N GLY A 61 13.54 -5.02 -8.19
CA GLY A 61 12.48 -6.02 -8.10
C GLY A 61 12.53 -6.86 -6.81
N MET A 62 13.73 -7.06 -6.23
CA MET A 62 13.87 -7.75 -4.95
C MET A 62 13.48 -6.85 -3.77
N ASP A 63 13.80 -5.56 -3.82
CA ASP A 63 13.38 -4.60 -2.78
C ASP A 63 11.86 -4.42 -2.78
N GLN A 64 11.24 -4.37 -3.96
CA GLN A 64 9.78 -4.36 -4.13
C GLN A 64 9.13 -5.64 -3.60
N LEU A 65 9.71 -6.81 -3.87
CA LEU A 65 9.23 -8.08 -3.33
C LEU A 65 9.38 -8.13 -1.80
N ALA A 66 10.50 -7.62 -1.26
CA ALA A 66 10.74 -7.51 0.17
C ALA A 66 9.70 -6.60 0.85
N ALA A 67 9.42 -5.43 0.28
CA ALA A 67 8.37 -4.54 0.74
C ALA A 67 7.00 -5.25 0.70
N LEU A 68 6.64 -5.85 -0.44
CA LEU A 68 5.37 -6.56 -0.58
C LEU A 68 5.18 -7.67 0.46
N ALA A 69 6.22 -8.49 0.69
CA ALA A 69 6.17 -9.56 1.69
C ALA A 69 6.07 -9.02 3.12
N HIS A 70 6.79 -7.95 3.44
CA HIS A 70 6.73 -7.32 4.75
C HIS A 70 5.35 -6.75 5.04
N HIS A 71 4.78 -5.96 4.12
CA HIS A 71 3.43 -5.40 4.23
C HIS A 71 2.35 -6.50 4.34
N ALA A 72 2.48 -7.58 3.55
CA ALA A 72 1.58 -8.71 3.63
C ALA A 72 1.65 -9.44 4.98
N TYR A 73 2.86 -9.60 5.53
CA TYR A 73 3.07 -10.19 6.86
C TYR A 73 2.46 -9.32 7.96
N VAL A 74 2.70 -8.01 7.94
CA VAL A 74 2.15 -7.07 8.93
C VAL A 74 0.63 -7.05 8.87
N LEU A 75 0.04 -7.06 7.66
CA LEU A 75 -1.40 -7.16 7.48
C LEU A 75 -1.97 -8.46 8.07
N TRP A 76 -1.30 -9.59 7.83
CA TRP A 76 -1.71 -10.89 8.37
C TRP A 76 -1.64 -10.93 9.90
N ASP A 77 -0.57 -10.40 10.49
CA ASP A 77 -0.39 -10.36 11.94
C ASP A 77 -1.45 -9.46 12.61
N ALA A 78 -1.92 -8.43 11.90
CA ALA A 78 -3.03 -7.57 12.30
C ALA A 78 -4.43 -8.15 12.01
N GLY A 79 -4.53 -9.37 11.47
CA GLY A 79 -5.81 -10.05 11.25
C GLY A 79 -6.47 -9.80 9.89
N LEU A 80 -5.70 -9.44 8.86
CA LEU A 80 -6.14 -9.29 7.46
C LEU A 80 -7.24 -8.25 7.24
N VAL A 81 -7.12 -7.09 7.90
CA VAL A 81 -8.11 -6.02 7.83
C VAL A 81 -8.09 -5.32 6.47
N THR A 82 -9.19 -5.41 5.72
CA THR A 82 -9.40 -4.67 4.47
C THR A 82 -10.42 -3.56 4.66
N VAL A 83 -10.15 -2.41 4.06
CA VAL A 83 -10.94 -1.19 4.21
C VAL A 83 -11.37 -0.77 2.83
N GLU A 84 -12.66 -0.83 2.55
CA GLU A 84 -13.20 -0.37 1.28
C GLU A 84 -13.34 1.15 1.29
N VAL A 85 -12.71 1.84 0.34
CA VAL A 85 -12.86 3.27 0.13
C VAL A 85 -13.93 3.49 -0.93
N PRO A 86 -15.16 3.89 -0.58
CA PRO A 86 -16.20 4.07 -1.57
C PRO A 86 -15.96 5.33 -2.42
N PRO A 87 -16.51 5.41 -3.64
CA PRO A 87 -16.25 6.51 -4.58
C PRO A 87 -16.51 7.92 -4.01
N GLU A 88 -17.53 8.07 -3.17
CA GLU A 88 -17.89 9.33 -2.53
C GLU A 88 -16.87 9.78 -1.48
N GLN A 89 -16.32 8.85 -0.70
CA GLN A 89 -15.28 9.14 0.29
C GLN A 89 -13.94 9.39 -0.41
N LEU A 90 -13.69 8.71 -1.53
CA LEU A 90 -12.49 8.94 -2.33
C LEU A 90 -12.40 10.40 -2.81
N ALA A 91 -13.50 10.98 -3.28
CA ALA A 91 -13.49 12.37 -3.75
C ALA A 91 -13.15 13.36 -2.62
N GLY A 92 -13.62 13.11 -1.40
CA GLY A 92 -13.29 13.91 -0.21
C GLY A 92 -11.84 13.73 0.24
N LEU A 93 -11.35 12.49 0.23
CA LEU A 93 -9.95 12.15 0.51
C LEU A 93 -8.98 12.87 -0.42
N LEU A 94 -9.31 13.00 -1.69
CA LEU A 94 -8.43 13.59 -2.71
C LEU A 94 -8.67 15.09 -2.93
N ALA A 95 -9.56 15.71 -2.16
CA ALA A 95 -9.80 17.15 -2.24
C ALA A 95 -8.57 17.95 -1.75
N PRO A 96 -8.37 19.19 -2.24
CA PRO A 96 -7.26 20.03 -1.78
C PRO A 96 -7.28 20.29 -0.27
N ASP A 97 -8.48 20.47 0.28
CA ASP A 97 -8.73 20.62 1.71
C ASP A 97 -9.62 19.45 2.15
N PRO A 98 -9.03 18.29 2.51
CA PRO A 98 -9.80 17.14 2.95
C PRO A 98 -10.51 17.50 4.25
N GLN A 99 -11.84 17.34 4.29
CA GLN A 99 -12.59 17.58 5.51
C GLN A 99 -12.06 16.69 6.63
N ALA A 100 -11.76 17.29 7.77
CA ALA A 100 -11.43 16.54 8.98
C ALA A 100 -12.64 15.67 9.35
N VAL A 101 -12.45 14.36 9.25
CA VAL A 101 -13.41 13.40 9.78
C VAL A 101 -13.01 13.10 11.21
N GLU A 102 -13.99 12.93 12.08
CA GLU A 102 -13.74 12.51 13.47
C GLU A 102 -12.88 11.24 13.45
N PRO A 103 -11.74 11.22 14.17
CA PRO A 103 -10.85 10.09 14.15
C PRO A 103 -11.57 8.85 14.67
N GLY A 104 -11.85 7.91 13.76
CA GLY A 104 -12.24 6.56 14.13
C GLY A 104 -11.05 5.77 14.67
N GLU A 105 -11.32 4.64 15.32
CA GLU A 105 -10.28 3.68 15.68
C GLU A 105 -9.75 3.02 14.39
N THR A 106 -8.71 3.59 13.80
CA THR A 106 -8.05 3.05 12.61
C THR A 106 -7.25 1.80 12.99
N PRO A 107 -7.43 0.66 12.29
CA PRO A 107 -6.58 -0.51 12.49
C PRO A 107 -5.11 -0.16 12.27
N ALA A 108 -4.25 -0.66 13.17
CA ALA A 108 -2.81 -0.38 13.15
C ALA A 108 -2.13 -0.79 11.84
N ALA A 109 -2.65 -1.83 11.17
CA ALA A 109 -2.30 -2.20 9.81
C ALA A 109 -3.55 -2.64 9.05
N HIS A 110 -3.67 -2.20 7.79
CA HIS A 110 -4.80 -2.54 6.94
C HIS A 110 -4.46 -2.43 5.45
N TYR A 111 -5.30 -3.03 4.61
CA TYR A 111 -5.30 -2.83 3.17
C TYR A 111 -6.45 -1.92 2.76
N ALA A 112 -6.16 -0.70 2.32
CA ALA A 112 -7.16 0.20 1.77
C ALA A 112 -7.41 -0.15 0.30
N ARG A 113 -8.64 -0.54 -0.03
CA ARG A 113 -9.06 -0.87 -1.39
C ARG A 113 -9.78 0.30 -2.03
N PHE A 114 -9.31 0.73 -3.19
CA PHE A 114 -9.92 1.83 -3.93
C PHE A 114 -10.94 1.34 -4.97
N PRO A 115 -11.87 2.21 -5.39
CA PRO A 115 -12.69 1.94 -6.56
C PRO A 115 -11.81 1.84 -7.80
N GLU A 116 -12.13 0.87 -8.66
CA GLU A 116 -11.32 0.54 -9.83
C GLU A 116 -11.09 1.75 -10.75
N ARG A 117 -9.85 1.88 -11.24
CA ARG A 117 -9.47 2.82 -12.31
C ARG A 117 -9.80 4.29 -12.01
N ARG A 118 -9.87 4.68 -10.75
CA ARG A 118 -10.12 6.07 -10.33
C ARG A 118 -8.85 6.89 -10.15
N ILE A 119 -7.82 6.28 -9.58
CA ILE A 119 -6.52 6.91 -9.31
C ILE A 119 -5.51 6.24 -10.24
N TRP A 120 -4.68 7.03 -10.90
CA TRP A 120 -3.68 6.54 -11.84
C TRP A 120 -2.30 7.07 -11.49
N ALA A 121 -1.26 6.28 -11.69
CA ALA A 121 0.12 6.73 -11.53
C ALA A 121 1.00 6.12 -12.62
N ARG A 122 2.24 6.61 -12.73
CA ARG A 122 3.30 5.92 -13.46
C ARG A 122 4.27 5.35 -12.43
N PRO A 123 4.06 4.10 -11.95
CA PRO A 123 4.91 3.51 -10.93
C PRO A 123 6.34 3.32 -11.44
N ILE A 124 6.51 3.06 -12.74
CA ILE A 124 7.79 2.92 -13.41
C ILE A 124 7.97 4.06 -14.41
N ALA A 125 9.09 4.77 -14.31
CA ALA A 125 9.38 5.89 -15.20
C ALA A 125 9.52 5.42 -16.66
N GLY A 126 8.82 6.09 -17.57
CA GLY A 126 8.82 5.74 -19.00
C GLY A 126 7.81 4.67 -19.40
N GLU A 127 7.19 3.98 -18.43
CA GLU A 127 6.14 3.00 -18.70
C GLU A 127 4.73 3.63 -18.76
N PRO A 128 3.74 2.91 -19.34
CA PRO A 128 2.35 3.34 -19.30
C PRO A 128 1.84 3.57 -17.88
N ALA A 129 0.89 4.48 -17.74
CA ALA A 129 0.24 4.68 -16.45
C ALA A 129 -0.62 3.47 -16.08
N GLU A 130 -0.63 3.13 -14.79
CA GLU A 130 -1.37 2.02 -14.22
C GLU A 130 -2.37 2.54 -13.17
N PRO A 131 -3.55 1.90 -13.03
CA PRO A 131 -4.50 2.26 -12.00
C PRO A 131 -3.96 1.83 -10.62
N LEU A 132 -4.13 2.67 -9.59
CA LEU A 132 -3.90 2.29 -8.20
C LEU A 132 -5.13 1.52 -7.69
N ASP A 133 -4.92 0.26 -7.33
CA ASP A 133 -5.97 -0.67 -6.93
C ASP A 133 -6.24 -0.62 -5.42
N GLY A 134 -5.21 -0.33 -4.65
CA GLY A 134 -5.24 -0.25 -3.20
C GLY A 134 -3.85 0.02 -2.64
N CYS A 135 -3.75 0.19 -1.33
CA CYS A 135 -2.47 0.27 -0.65
C CYS A 135 -2.49 -0.48 0.69
N PHE A 136 -1.36 -1.08 1.04
CA PHE A 136 -1.11 -1.48 2.42
C PHE A 136 -0.70 -0.24 3.22
N VAL A 137 -1.21 -0.13 4.44
CA VAL A 137 -0.97 0.99 5.33
C VAL A 137 -0.73 0.45 6.73
N HIS A 138 0.38 0.84 7.35
CA HIS A 138 0.60 0.62 8.78
C HIS A 138 1.49 1.70 9.39
N ALA A 139 1.31 1.93 10.69
CA ALA A 139 2.21 2.78 11.45
C ALA A 139 3.50 2.04 11.81
N THR A 140 4.59 2.78 11.99
CA THR A 140 5.83 2.30 12.62
C THR A 140 5.85 2.69 14.10
N LEU A 141 6.74 2.08 14.89
CA LEU A 141 6.93 2.47 16.29
C LEU A 141 7.37 3.94 16.47
N ALA A 142 7.99 4.53 15.46
CA ALA A 142 8.41 5.94 15.48
C ALA A 142 7.22 6.91 15.29
N GLY A 143 6.03 6.41 14.97
CA GLY A 143 4.86 7.22 14.63
C GLY A 143 4.82 7.66 13.17
N ASP A 144 5.76 7.19 12.34
CA ASP A 144 5.73 7.36 10.90
C ASP A 144 4.73 6.39 10.26
N LEU A 145 4.32 6.68 9.03
CA LEU A 145 3.48 5.81 8.24
C LEU A 145 4.31 5.12 7.17
N ARG A 146 4.05 3.83 6.95
CA ARG A 146 4.58 3.08 5.82
C ARG A 146 3.42 2.68 4.91
N VAL A 147 3.55 2.95 3.62
CA VAL A 147 2.51 2.79 2.62
C VAL A 147 3.07 2.06 1.40
N LEU A 148 2.42 0.98 0.98
CA LEU A 148 2.75 0.28 -0.26
C LEU A 148 1.58 0.36 -1.24
N GLY A 149 1.72 1.18 -2.28
CA GLY A 149 0.75 1.31 -3.36
C GLY A 149 0.83 0.13 -4.32
N ILE A 150 -0.33 -0.38 -4.73
CA ILE A 150 -0.46 -1.55 -5.60
C ILE A 150 -1.16 -1.16 -6.90
N PHE A 151 -0.50 -1.40 -8.02
CA PHE A 151 -0.93 -0.89 -9.32
C PHE A 151 -1.15 -1.99 -10.36
N GLY A 152 -2.25 -1.90 -11.09
CA GLY A 152 -2.54 -2.78 -12.22
C GLY A 152 -2.90 -4.22 -11.83
N LEU A 153 -3.42 -4.43 -10.62
CA LEU A 153 -3.86 -5.71 -10.10
C LEU A 153 -5.03 -6.26 -10.93
N HIS A 154 -4.80 -7.36 -11.63
CA HIS A 154 -5.83 -8.02 -12.43
C HIS A 154 -5.71 -9.54 -12.33
N PRO A 155 -6.81 -10.30 -12.09
CA PRO A 155 -6.75 -11.76 -11.96
C PRO A 155 -6.16 -12.48 -13.18
N GLU A 156 -6.36 -11.92 -14.38
CA GLU A 156 -5.89 -12.52 -15.64
C GLU A 156 -4.52 -11.99 -16.11
N ARG A 157 -3.91 -11.04 -15.38
CA ARG A 157 -2.57 -10.51 -15.71
C ARG A 157 -1.55 -11.14 -14.76
N MET A 158 -0.44 -11.61 -15.32
CA MET A 158 0.71 -12.00 -14.51
C MET A 158 1.42 -10.75 -13.99
N GLY A 159 1.27 -10.50 -12.68
CA GLY A 159 1.98 -9.45 -11.97
C GLY A 159 1.24 -8.12 -11.85
N PHE A 160 1.77 -7.28 -10.97
CA PHE A 160 1.34 -5.93 -10.66
C PHE A 160 2.56 -5.12 -10.21
N SER A 161 2.50 -3.81 -10.32
CA SER A 161 3.59 -2.91 -9.89
C SER A 161 3.36 -2.46 -8.45
N VAL A 162 4.44 -2.22 -7.71
CA VAL A 162 4.36 -1.72 -6.33
C VAL A 162 5.28 -0.51 -6.14
N VAL A 163 4.84 0.45 -5.33
CA VAL A 163 5.64 1.61 -4.92
C VAL A 163 5.50 1.76 -3.42
N GLU A 164 6.62 1.80 -2.70
CA GLU A 164 6.65 2.04 -1.26
C GLU A 164 6.99 3.51 -0.96
N ALA A 165 6.34 4.06 0.06
CA ALA A 165 6.70 5.32 0.68
C ALA A 165 6.62 5.18 2.20
N GLU A 166 7.53 5.86 2.91
CA GLU A 166 7.60 5.83 4.37
C GLU A 166 8.00 7.20 4.89
N GLY A 167 7.41 7.59 6.03
CA GLY A 167 7.87 8.74 6.79
C GLY A 167 6.76 9.45 7.56
N PRO A 168 7.10 10.59 8.18
CA PRO A 168 6.12 11.43 8.85
C PRO A 168 5.15 12.03 7.82
N ARG A 169 4.05 12.61 8.29
CA ARG A 169 3.11 13.29 7.39
C ARG A 169 3.82 14.42 6.64
N PRO A 170 3.82 14.42 5.29
CA PRO A 170 4.42 15.51 4.51
C PRO A 170 3.76 16.85 4.84
N ALA A 171 4.54 17.89 5.18
CA ALA A 171 3.99 19.21 5.51
C ALA A 171 4.91 20.39 5.15
N PRO A 172 4.42 21.40 4.39
CA PRO A 172 3.34 21.35 3.40
C PRO A 172 3.81 20.71 2.08
N LEU A 173 3.01 19.79 1.53
CA LEU A 173 3.27 19.15 0.23
C LEU A 173 2.56 19.92 -0.91
N ALA A 174 3.31 20.27 -1.96
CA ALA A 174 2.78 20.91 -3.16
C ALA A 174 3.49 20.36 -4.39
N ARG A 175 2.79 20.29 -5.52
CA ARG A 175 3.41 19.91 -6.79
C ARG A 175 4.28 21.02 -7.32
N GLU A 176 5.39 20.65 -7.97
CA GLU A 176 6.28 21.58 -8.67
C GLU A 176 5.55 22.38 -9.77
N ASP A 177 4.55 21.77 -10.40
CA ASP A 177 3.73 22.40 -11.46
C ASP A 177 2.65 23.34 -10.91
N GLY A 178 2.52 23.47 -9.59
CA GLY A 178 1.54 24.32 -8.92
C GLY A 178 0.10 23.81 -8.98
N THR A 179 -0.14 22.63 -9.56
CA THR A 179 -1.48 22.03 -9.56
C THR A 179 -1.80 21.46 -8.17
N PRO A 180 -3.09 21.41 -7.77
CA PRO A 180 -3.47 20.74 -6.53
C PRO A 180 -3.02 19.28 -6.51
N LEU A 181 -2.70 18.76 -5.32
CA LEU A 181 -2.43 17.34 -5.13
C LEU A 181 -3.56 16.49 -5.74
N PHE A 182 -3.17 15.34 -6.29
CA PHE A 182 -4.06 14.39 -6.95
C PHE A 182 -4.74 14.86 -8.24
N SER A 183 -4.44 16.07 -8.74
CA SER A 183 -4.98 16.56 -10.02
C SER A 183 -4.62 15.62 -11.18
N PRO A 184 -5.52 15.38 -12.14
CA PRO A 184 -5.28 14.45 -13.24
C PRO A 184 -4.14 14.92 -14.14
N THR A 185 -3.18 14.03 -14.41
CA THR A 185 -2.08 14.26 -15.36
C THR A 185 -2.28 13.55 -16.70
N LEU A 186 -3.21 12.58 -16.75
CA LEU A 186 -3.53 11.84 -17.96
C LEU A 186 -4.35 12.69 -18.95
N PRO A 187 -4.08 12.59 -20.28
CA PRO A 187 -4.93 13.20 -21.30
C PRO A 187 -6.39 12.76 -21.14
N GLY A 188 -7.31 13.73 -21.07
CA GLY A 188 -8.74 13.47 -20.85
C GLY A 188 -9.12 13.09 -19.41
N GLY A 189 -8.16 12.97 -18.49
CA GLY A 189 -8.41 12.54 -17.11
C GLY A 189 -9.39 13.44 -16.37
N ALA A 190 -9.31 14.76 -16.58
CA ALA A 190 -10.27 15.71 -16.00
C ALA A 190 -11.71 15.48 -16.49
N ALA A 191 -11.90 15.27 -17.80
CA ALA A 191 -13.22 14.99 -18.36
C ALA A 191 -13.79 13.65 -17.86
N ALA A 192 -12.91 12.66 -17.64
CA ALA A 192 -13.26 11.37 -17.09
C ALA A 192 -13.37 11.34 -15.55
N ARG A 193 -13.14 12.47 -14.87
CA ARG A 193 -13.12 12.58 -13.39
C ARG A 193 -12.16 11.58 -12.74
N LEU A 194 -10.95 11.50 -13.29
CA LEU A 194 -9.85 10.71 -12.76
C LEU A 194 -8.95 11.56 -11.87
N TYR A 195 -8.19 10.87 -11.03
CA TYR A 195 -7.14 11.44 -10.20
C TYR A 195 -5.79 10.88 -10.62
N SER A 196 -4.72 11.59 -10.29
CA SER A 196 -3.36 11.10 -10.56
C SER A 196 -2.46 11.24 -9.36
N LEU A 197 -1.71 10.19 -9.05
CA LEU A 197 -0.70 10.18 -7.99
C LEU A 197 0.68 10.40 -8.63
N VAL A 198 1.42 11.38 -8.11
CA VAL A 198 2.74 11.79 -8.61
C VAL A 198 3.78 11.58 -7.51
N GLY A 199 4.48 10.45 -7.57
CA GLY A 199 5.59 10.13 -6.67
C GLY A 199 5.18 9.58 -5.29
N GLY A 200 6.20 9.21 -4.51
CA GLY A 200 6.01 8.57 -3.19
C GLY A 200 5.43 9.51 -2.13
N GLU A 201 5.69 10.82 -2.21
CA GLU A 201 5.15 11.78 -1.23
C GLU A 201 3.62 11.91 -1.30
N GLU A 202 3.04 11.88 -2.51
CA GLU A 202 1.58 11.84 -2.68
C GLU A 202 0.98 10.51 -2.23
N LEU A 203 1.69 9.39 -2.40
CA LEU A 203 1.29 8.10 -1.85
C LEU A 203 1.26 8.13 -0.32
N LEU A 204 2.29 8.72 0.29
CA LEU A 204 2.39 8.86 1.74
C LEU A 204 1.28 9.76 2.29
N GLU A 205 1.04 10.93 1.67
CA GLU A 205 -0.07 11.82 2.06
C GLU A 205 -1.43 11.12 1.89
N LEU A 206 -1.63 10.34 0.82
CA LEU A 206 -2.85 9.54 0.67
C LEU A 206 -3.02 8.54 1.82
N GLY A 207 -1.94 7.83 2.20
CA GLY A 207 -1.95 6.94 3.36
C GLY A 207 -2.32 7.66 4.65
N TRP A 208 -1.76 8.85 4.91
CA TRP A 208 -2.10 9.66 6.08
C TRP A 208 -3.56 10.10 6.10
N ARG A 209 -4.12 10.48 4.94
CA ARG A 209 -5.54 10.85 4.84
C ARG A 209 -6.47 9.68 5.10
N ILE A 210 -6.10 8.47 4.66
CA ILE A 210 -6.85 7.23 4.96
C ILE A 210 -6.78 6.93 6.46
N SER A 211 -5.57 6.98 7.04
CA SER A 211 -5.35 6.68 8.46
C SER A 211 -6.04 7.65 9.41
N ALA A 212 -6.25 8.90 9.00
CA ALA A 212 -6.92 9.93 9.79
C ALA A 212 -8.45 9.78 9.88
N GLY A 213 -9.03 8.70 9.35
CA GLY A 213 -10.45 8.38 9.56
C GLY A 213 -11.40 8.95 8.52
N ALA A 214 -10.92 9.43 7.37
CA ALA A 214 -11.79 9.87 6.27
C ALA A 214 -12.54 8.71 5.55
N VAL A 215 -12.43 7.48 6.08
CA VAL A 215 -13.09 6.29 5.57
C VAL A 215 -13.86 5.58 6.69
N GLN A 216 -15.14 5.28 6.47
CA GLN A 216 -15.95 4.52 7.44
C GLN A 216 -15.67 3.02 7.32
N TRP A 217 -15.36 2.39 8.44
CA TRP A 217 -14.96 0.98 8.54
C TRP A 217 -16.17 0.03 8.55
N THR A 218 -16.09 -1.08 7.81
CA THR A 218 -16.99 -2.24 7.99
C THR A 218 -16.19 -3.39 8.58
N ARG A 219 -16.64 -3.95 9.72
CA ARG A 219 -16.12 -5.17 10.33
C ARG A 219 -16.78 -6.41 9.73
#